data_AF-A0A432UZZ7-F1
#
_entry.id   AF-A0A432UZZ7-F1
#
_cell.length_a   1.000
_cell.length_b   1.000
_cell.length_c   1.000
_cell.angle_alpha   90.00
_cell.angle_beta   90.00
_cell.angle_gamma   90.00
#
_symmetry.space_group_name_H-M   'P 1'
#
loop_
_entity.id
_entity.type
_entity.pdbx_description
1 polymer ?
#
loop_
_entity_poly.entity_id
_entity_poly.type
_entity_poly.pdbx_seq_one_letter_code
_entity_poly.pdbx_strand_id
1 'polypeptide(L)'
;MYLWRKDSGFFFQMRIPASQAVNLGATPLRIWLGALKKREAQRQAIALAVAAIEGLDAGMDRETLTRSLKALAEELGTIREAEFSAGLGALGARSFADEEADHGPSADPEFVSHFRQMEARATGRKQAMASVRGRLEAVGLALETDAAALTAERAAYAHALATVAAIERPAVPAAPVTVPAPVHPVTEGERRDKREITADTLLSVAGKVILDLRKEAKGESVKGDDRYQERLEHALAAFIDVIGDEPLRYYLPLHMQEFANAMAKCPKNRRKYPQFRGLSILEMAKANAELKKPIPTLSTSAVGSIVVNDHGIGTPYFRVKGTPCLG
;
A
#
# COMPACT_ATOMS: atom_id res chain seq x y z
N MET A 1 -6.09 3.31 7.70
CA MET A 1 -4.99 4.14 8.22
C MET A 1 -4.11 4.58 7.06
N TYR A 2 -3.97 5.88 6.80
CA TYR A 2 -3.30 6.43 5.59
C TYR A 2 -1.79 6.55 5.69
N LEU A 3 -1.18 5.98 6.74
CA LEU A 3 0.23 6.17 7.07
C LEU A 3 0.97 4.84 7.00
N TRP A 4 2.02 4.79 6.17
CA TRP A 4 2.88 3.63 6.02
C TRP A 4 4.31 3.98 6.46
N ARG A 5 4.90 3.17 7.34
CA ARG A 5 6.26 3.39 7.87
C ARG A 5 7.27 2.54 7.11
N LYS A 6 8.41 3.15 6.77
CA LYS A 6 9.62 2.51 6.23
C LYS A 6 10.81 2.87 7.13
N ASP A 7 11.92 2.14 7.00
CA ASP A 7 13.13 2.38 7.80
C ASP A 7 13.65 3.82 7.68
N SER A 8 13.46 4.45 6.52
CA SER A 8 13.92 5.80 6.22
C SER A 8 12.92 6.91 6.53
N GLY A 9 11.70 6.59 6.99
CA GLY A 9 10.63 7.60 7.18
C GLY A 9 9.23 7.11 6.88
N PHE A 10 8.34 8.01 6.49
CA PHE A 10 6.91 7.75 6.35
C PHE A 10 6.39 8.04 4.94
N PHE A 11 5.40 7.26 4.51
CA PHE A 11 4.61 7.50 3.32
C PHE A 11 3.15 7.74 3.71
N PHE A 12 2.52 8.68 3.02
CA PHE A 12 1.07 8.70 2.89
C PHE A 12 0.67 7.63 1.86
N GLN A 13 -0.29 6.78 2.20
CA GLN A 13 -0.85 5.80 1.30
C GLN A 13 -2.39 5.79 1.40
N MET A 14 -3.07 6.02 0.28
CA MET A 14 -4.52 5.96 0.19
C MET A 14 -4.96 4.99 -0.91
N ARG A 15 -5.90 4.11 -0.59
CA ARG A 15 -6.51 3.21 -1.58
C ARG A 15 -7.54 3.99 -2.40
N ILE A 16 -7.52 3.80 -3.71
CA ILE A 16 -8.54 4.37 -4.60
C ILE A 16 -9.88 3.66 -4.34
N PRO A 17 -10.99 4.40 -4.12
CA PRO A 17 -12.32 3.82 -4.00
C PRO A 17 -12.70 2.99 -5.25
N ALA A 18 -13.43 1.89 -5.06
CA ALA A 18 -13.81 1.01 -6.18
C ALA A 18 -14.59 1.74 -7.29
N SER A 19 -15.41 2.73 -6.92
CA SER A 19 -16.14 3.60 -7.85
C SER A 19 -15.24 4.40 -8.77
N GLN A 20 -14.02 4.72 -8.34
CA GLN A 20 -13.06 5.50 -9.11
C GLN A 20 -11.93 4.66 -9.72
N ALA A 21 -11.90 3.35 -9.45
CA ALA A 21 -10.86 2.46 -9.95
C ALA A 21 -10.86 2.35 -11.49
N VAL A 22 -12.00 2.58 -12.15
CA VAL A 22 -12.11 2.60 -13.62
C VAL A 22 -11.29 3.75 -14.22
N ASN A 23 -11.37 4.94 -13.61
CA ASN A 23 -10.73 6.15 -14.13
C ASN A 23 -9.29 6.34 -13.64
N LEU A 24 -9.02 5.94 -12.40
CA LEU A 24 -7.74 6.20 -11.73
C LEU A 24 -6.86 4.96 -11.58
N GLY A 25 -7.40 3.78 -11.89
CA GLY A 25 -6.75 2.49 -11.66
C GLY A 25 -6.81 2.02 -10.20
N ALA A 26 -6.52 0.74 -9.98
CA ALA A 26 -6.58 0.11 -8.67
C ALA A 26 -5.35 0.41 -7.77
N THR A 27 -4.28 0.97 -8.33
CA THR A 27 -3.02 1.19 -7.60
C THR A 27 -3.19 2.30 -6.55
N PRO A 28 -2.82 2.08 -5.28
CA PRO A 28 -2.90 3.10 -4.23
C PRO A 28 -2.11 4.37 -4.57
N LEU A 29 -2.59 5.52 -4.12
CA LEU A 29 -1.81 6.76 -4.11
C LEU A 29 -0.74 6.65 -3.03
N ARG A 30 0.50 7.02 -3.37
CA ARG A 30 1.64 6.98 -2.45
C ARG A 30 2.44 8.27 -2.56
N ILE A 31 2.59 8.98 -1.44
CA ILE A 31 3.35 10.22 -1.34
C ILE A 31 4.38 10.05 -0.23
N TRP A 32 5.65 10.37 -0.52
CA TRP A 32 6.72 10.32 0.47
C TRP A 32 6.62 11.53 1.39
N LEU A 33 6.60 11.31 2.70
CA LEU A 33 6.54 12.38 3.71
C LEU A 33 7.91 12.68 4.32
N GLY A 34 8.92 11.86 4.05
CA GLY A 34 10.25 12.03 4.63
C GLY A 34 10.40 11.43 6.03
N ALA A 35 11.52 11.76 6.68
CA ALA A 35 11.89 11.32 8.01
C ALA A 35 11.23 12.22 9.08
N LEU A 36 9.95 11.99 9.35
CA LEU A 36 9.19 12.76 10.34
C LEU A 36 9.00 11.98 11.64
N LYS A 37 8.64 12.67 12.74
CA LYS A 37 8.16 11.96 13.95
C LYS A 37 6.79 11.36 13.65
N LYS A 38 6.47 10.18 14.24
CA LYS A 38 5.22 9.45 13.98
C LYS A 38 3.96 10.33 14.08
N ARG A 39 3.85 11.16 15.12
CA ARG A 39 2.69 12.04 15.35
C ARG A 39 2.53 13.10 14.25
N GLU A 40 3.65 13.63 13.74
CA GLU A 40 3.66 14.64 12.68
C GLU A 40 3.34 14.00 11.32
N ALA A 41 3.94 12.84 11.04
CA ALA A 41 3.65 12.07 9.84
C ALA A 41 2.17 11.70 9.76
N GLN A 42 1.57 11.33 10.89
CA GLN A 42 0.14 11.05 10.99
C GLN A 42 -0.71 12.28 10.68
N ARG A 43 -0.35 13.46 11.19
CA ARG A 43 -1.06 14.71 10.89
C ARG A 43 -1.00 15.08 9.41
N GLN A 44 0.20 15.03 8.80
CA GLN A 44 0.34 15.28 7.36
C GLN A 44 -0.43 14.26 6.52
N ALA A 45 -0.44 12.98 6.92
CA ALA A 45 -1.21 11.96 6.23
C ALA A 45 -2.72 12.19 6.31
N ILE A 46 -3.23 12.78 7.40
CA ILE A 46 -4.65 13.16 7.51
C ILE A 46 -4.96 14.33 6.57
N ALA A 47 -4.16 15.40 6.59
CA ALA A 47 -4.34 16.53 5.67
C ALA A 47 -4.33 16.11 4.20
N LEU A 48 -3.40 15.23 3.83
CA LEU A 48 -3.33 14.65 2.48
C LEU A 48 -4.52 13.74 2.17
N ALA A 49 -5.07 13.01 3.16
CA ALA A 49 -6.27 12.20 2.95
C ALA A 49 -7.47 13.06 2.59
N VAL A 50 -7.66 14.16 3.32
CA VAL A 50 -8.75 15.12 3.08
C VAL A 50 -8.64 15.72 1.67
N ALA A 51 -7.48 16.29 1.34
CA ALA A 51 -7.23 16.86 0.01
C ALA A 51 -7.37 15.80 -1.10
N ALA A 52 -7.00 14.56 -0.83
CA ALA A 52 -7.15 13.49 -1.80
C ALA A 52 -8.62 13.12 -2.03
N ILE A 53 -9.46 13.09 -0.99
CA ILE A 53 -10.90 12.84 -1.12
C ILE A 53 -11.56 13.96 -1.93
N GLU A 54 -11.26 15.22 -1.62
CA GLU A 54 -11.80 16.37 -2.37
C GLU A 54 -11.40 16.32 -3.85
N GLY A 55 -10.14 15.99 -4.14
CA GLY A 55 -9.67 15.84 -5.52
C GLY A 55 -10.34 14.69 -6.27
N LEU A 56 -10.62 13.57 -5.58
CA LEU A 56 -11.39 12.46 -6.14
C LEU A 56 -12.83 12.88 -6.45
N ASP A 57 -13.50 13.58 -5.53
CA ASP A 57 -14.88 14.04 -5.71
C ASP A 57 -15.01 15.10 -6.81
N ALA A 58 -13.97 15.93 -7.00
CA ALA A 58 -13.85 16.86 -8.12
C ALA A 58 -13.57 16.17 -9.47
N GLY A 59 -13.39 14.85 -9.49
CA GLY A 59 -13.12 14.09 -10.71
C GLY A 59 -11.72 14.34 -11.29
N MET A 60 -10.74 14.73 -10.46
CA MET A 60 -9.37 14.93 -10.91
C MET A 60 -8.79 13.62 -11.46
N ASP A 61 -8.02 13.72 -12.55
CA ASP A 61 -7.24 12.58 -13.04
C ASP A 61 -6.14 12.20 -12.03
N ARG A 62 -5.61 10.98 -12.18
CA ARG A 62 -4.64 10.40 -11.25
C ARG A 62 -3.35 11.21 -11.17
N GLU A 63 -2.87 11.71 -12.30
CA GLU A 63 -1.60 12.42 -12.38
C GLU A 63 -1.69 13.79 -11.74
N THR A 64 -2.76 14.52 -12.03
CA THR A 64 -3.12 15.81 -11.45
C THR A 64 -3.30 15.69 -9.95
N LEU A 65 -4.05 14.69 -9.48
CA LEU A 65 -4.22 14.41 -8.05
C LEU A 65 -2.88 14.04 -7.37
N THR A 66 -2.05 13.24 -8.03
CA THR A 66 -0.73 12.89 -7.47
C THR A 66 0.19 14.10 -7.41
N ARG A 67 0.16 14.98 -8.41
CA ARG A 67 0.93 16.23 -8.45
C ARG A 67 0.48 17.20 -7.36
N SER A 68 -0.82 17.41 -7.19
CA SER A 68 -1.36 18.31 -6.16
C SER A 68 -1.02 17.82 -4.75
N LEU A 69 -1.14 16.52 -4.49
CA LEU A 69 -0.77 15.94 -3.19
C LEU A 69 0.73 16.01 -2.90
N LYS A 70 1.60 15.87 -3.93
CA LYS A 70 3.05 16.08 -3.75
C LYS A 70 3.36 17.54 -3.43
N ALA A 71 2.77 18.47 -4.19
CA ALA A 71 2.94 19.90 -3.95
C ALA A 71 2.49 20.28 -2.52
N LEU A 72 1.32 19.80 -2.08
CA LEU A 72 0.83 20.03 -0.72
C LEU A 72 1.77 19.43 0.34
N ALA A 73 2.31 18.22 0.12
CA ALA A 73 3.26 17.61 1.04
C ALA A 73 4.56 18.43 1.14
N GLU A 74 5.05 18.95 0.02
CA GLU A 74 6.22 19.84 -0.04
C GLU A 74 5.95 21.18 0.67
N GLU A 75 4.78 21.80 0.45
CA GLU A 75 4.36 23.02 1.15
C GLU A 75 4.28 22.81 2.67
N LEU A 76 3.69 21.70 3.13
CA LEU A 76 3.66 21.37 4.55
C LEU A 76 5.07 21.11 5.11
N GLY A 77 5.99 20.62 4.28
CA GLY A 77 7.41 20.49 4.61
C GLY A 77 8.10 21.84 4.77
N THR A 78 7.93 22.75 3.80
CA THR A 78 8.56 24.08 3.81
C THR A 78 8.05 24.95 4.96
N ILE A 79 6.74 24.93 5.25
CA ILE A 79 6.16 25.63 6.40
C ILE A 79 6.80 25.15 7.71
N ARG A 80 7.01 23.84 7.84
CA ARG A 80 7.65 23.26 9.03
C ARG A 80 9.11 23.66 9.15
N GLU A 81 9.89 23.56 8.08
CA GLU A 81 11.30 23.96 8.08
C GLU A 81 11.44 25.46 8.40
N ALA A 82 10.53 26.28 7.90
CA ALA A 82 10.44 27.70 8.23
C ALA A 82 10.08 27.92 9.72
N GLU A 83 9.11 27.18 10.28
CA GLU A 83 8.75 27.27 11.71
C GLU A 83 9.93 26.86 12.60
N PHE A 84 10.63 25.78 12.24
CA PHE A 84 11.79 25.28 12.98
C PHE A 84 12.97 26.25 12.93
N SER A 85 13.33 26.73 11.74
CA SER A 85 14.43 27.70 11.57
C SER A 85 14.12 29.05 12.22
N ALA A 86 12.88 29.52 12.14
CA ALA A 86 12.46 30.72 12.87
C ALA A 86 12.51 30.51 14.40
N GLY A 87 12.16 29.32 14.89
CA GLY A 87 12.28 28.97 16.30
C GLY A 87 13.73 28.98 16.80
N LEU A 88 14.65 28.38 16.04
CA LEU A 88 16.08 28.40 16.35
C LEU A 88 16.66 29.81 16.26
N GLY A 89 16.28 30.59 15.24
CA GLY A 89 16.71 31.98 15.08
C GLY A 89 16.28 32.87 16.24
N ALA A 90 15.05 32.69 16.74
CA ALA A 90 14.57 33.42 17.91
C ALA A 90 15.36 33.05 19.18
N LEU A 91 15.61 31.76 19.42
CA LEU A 91 16.38 31.31 20.57
C LEU A 91 17.83 31.79 20.53
N GLY A 92 18.49 31.70 19.36
CA GLY A 92 19.85 32.17 19.19
C GLY A 92 19.96 33.69 19.38
N ALA A 93 19.05 34.45 18.76
CA ALA A 93 19.02 35.90 18.91
C ALA A 93 18.80 36.33 20.37
N ARG A 94 17.95 35.61 21.10
CA ARG A 94 17.75 35.83 22.53
C ARG A 94 19.01 35.56 23.35
N SER A 95 19.68 34.43 23.12
CA SER A 95 20.93 34.07 23.81
C SER A 95 22.00 35.15 23.63
N PHE A 96 22.22 35.62 22.39
CA PHE A 96 23.20 36.68 22.12
C PHE A 96 22.81 38.02 22.75
N ALA A 97 21.52 38.37 22.77
CA ALA A 97 21.06 39.58 23.41
C ALA A 97 21.21 39.53 24.94
N ASP A 98 20.97 38.36 25.55
CA ASP A 98 21.10 38.13 26.99
C ASP A 98 22.59 38.11 27.40
N GLU A 99 23.45 37.41 26.66
CA GLU A 99 24.91 37.36 26.89
C GLU A 99 25.57 38.74 26.81
N GLU A 100 25.24 39.55 25.80
CA GLU A 100 25.78 40.90 25.67
C GLU A 100 25.24 41.82 26.78
N ALA A 101 23.96 41.68 27.15
CA ALA A 101 23.37 42.46 28.25
C ALA A 101 24.00 42.14 29.62
N ASP A 102 24.46 40.91 29.83
CA ASP A 102 25.15 40.48 31.05
C ASP A 102 26.53 41.13 31.23
N HIS A 103 27.10 41.75 30.17
CA HIS A 103 28.29 42.60 30.27
C HIS A 103 28.02 43.97 30.94
N GLY A 104 26.77 44.28 31.27
CA GLY A 104 26.42 45.45 32.07
C GLY A 104 26.85 46.78 31.42
N PRO A 105 27.64 47.64 32.09
CA PRO A 105 28.01 48.95 31.55
C PRO A 105 28.98 48.89 30.36
N SER A 106 29.62 47.75 30.10
CA SER A 106 30.45 47.55 28.89
C SER A 106 29.69 46.93 27.72
N ALA A 107 28.39 46.63 27.89
CA ALA A 107 27.56 46.11 26.82
C ALA A 107 27.37 47.14 25.70
N ASP A 108 27.48 46.71 24.45
CA ASP A 108 27.14 47.56 23.31
C ASP A 108 25.60 47.61 23.13
N PRO A 109 24.96 48.78 23.38
CA PRO A 109 23.52 48.91 23.28
C PRO A 109 23.01 48.72 21.84
N GLU A 110 23.82 49.05 20.82
CA GLU A 110 23.43 48.84 19.42
C GLU A 110 23.36 47.35 19.11
N PHE A 111 24.34 46.58 19.61
CA PHE A 111 24.38 45.13 19.46
C PHE A 111 23.18 44.44 20.13
N VAL A 112 22.89 44.77 21.40
CA VAL A 112 21.71 44.24 22.11
C VAL A 112 20.41 44.57 21.36
N SER A 113 20.28 45.80 20.87
CA SER A 113 19.09 46.24 20.14
C SER A 113 18.90 45.48 18.81
N HIS A 114 19.99 45.21 18.09
CA HIS A 114 19.99 44.45 16.84
C HIS A 114 19.50 43.01 17.06
N PHE A 115 20.02 42.32 18.07
CA PHE A 115 19.61 40.94 18.38
C PHE A 115 18.16 40.87 18.91
N ARG A 116 17.72 41.85 19.70
CA ARG A 116 16.29 41.94 20.09
C ARG A 116 15.38 42.18 18.90
N GLN A 117 15.79 42.99 17.92
CA GLN A 117 15.03 43.18 16.69
C GLN A 117 14.97 41.89 15.85
N MET A 118 16.07 41.14 15.78
CA MET A 118 16.12 39.83 15.13
C MET A 118 15.22 38.81 15.83
N GLU A 119 15.24 38.75 17.16
CA GLU A 119 14.34 37.90 17.96
C GLU A 119 12.87 38.26 17.69
N ALA A 120 12.52 39.54 17.71
CA ALA A 120 11.16 39.99 17.43
C ALA A 120 10.68 39.58 16.03
N ARG A 121 11.54 39.72 15.00
CA ARG A 121 11.23 39.28 13.63
C ARG A 121 11.06 37.76 13.53
N ALA A 122 11.94 36.99 14.16
CA ALA A 122 11.88 35.52 14.17
C ALA A 122 10.64 35.02 14.92
N THR A 123 10.32 35.64 16.05
CA THR A 123 9.11 35.35 16.84
C THR A 123 7.84 35.70 16.07
N GLY A 124 7.81 36.85 15.39
CA GLY A 124 6.70 37.25 14.51
C GLY A 124 6.47 36.25 13.37
N ARG A 125 7.54 35.79 12.71
CA ARG A 125 7.46 34.73 11.68
C ARG A 125 6.92 33.42 12.25
N LYS A 126 7.40 33.00 13.42
CA LYS A 126 6.91 31.79 14.11
C LYS A 126 5.41 31.90 14.43
N GLN A 127 4.96 33.03 14.96
CA GLN A 127 3.54 33.28 15.26
C GLN A 127 2.68 33.27 13.99
N ALA A 128 3.16 33.88 12.90
CA ALA A 128 2.45 33.83 11.61
C ALA A 128 2.28 32.39 11.10
N MET A 129 3.33 31.57 11.15
CA MET A 129 3.24 30.16 10.75
C MET A 129 2.34 29.34 11.67
N ALA A 130 2.39 29.59 12.99
CA ALA A 130 1.50 28.95 13.95
C ALA A 130 0.03 29.32 13.70
N SER A 131 -0.25 30.57 13.29
CA SER A 131 -1.59 31.03 12.91
C SER A 131 -2.09 30.33 11.64
N VAL A 132 -1.25 30.25 10.60
CA VAL A 132 -1.58 29.48 9.38
C VAL A 132 -1.88 28.03 9.72
N ARG A 133 -1.05 27.39 10.57
CA ARG A 133 -1.29 26.03 11.04
C ARG A 133 -2.61 25.90 11.79
N GLY A 134 -2.91 26.81 12.72
CA GLY A 134 -4.17 26.81 13.47
C GLY A 134 -5.40 26.96 12.56
N ARG A 135 -5.30 27.77 11.50
CA ARG A 135 -6.35 27.88 10.48
C ARG A 135 -6.54 26.58 9.71
N LEU A 136 -5.46 25.93 9.29
CA LEU A 136 -5.53 24.63 8.60
C LEU A 136 -6.12 23.54 9.51
N GLU A 137 -5.79 23.54 10.81
CA GLU A 137 -6.39 22.65 11.79
C GLU A 137 -7.90 22.90 11.96
N ALA A 138 -8.32 24.17 12.03
CA ALA A 138 -9.74 24.52 12.10
C ALA A 138 -10.52 24.10 10.85
N VAL A 139 -9.94 24.30 9.66
CA VAL A 139 -10.51 23.83 8.39
C VAL A 139 -10.62 22.30 8.38
N GLY A 140 -9.57 21.60 8.81
CA GLY A 140 -9.61 20.13 8.92
C GLY A 140 -10.72 19.63 9.85
N LEU A 141 -10.92 20.29 10.99
CA LEU A 141 -11.98 19.93 11.94
C LEU A 141 -13.39 20.20 11.37
N ALA A 142 -13.57 21.30 10.63
CA ALA A 142 -14.82 21.58 9.93
C ALA A 142 -15.15 20.53 8.86
N LEU A 143 -14.14 20.07 8.12
CA LEU A 143 -14.31 19.02 7.10
C LEU A 143 -14.63 17.66 7.74
N GLU A 144 -14.07 17.34 8.90
CA GLU A 144 -14.43 16.15 9.66
C GLU A 144 -15.90 16.19 10.13
N THR A 145 -16.39 17.35 10.58
CA THR A 145 -17.81 17.51 10.95
C THR A 145 -18.73 17.40 9.75
N ASP A 146 -18.36 17.99 8.61
CA ASP A 146 -19.16 17.91 7.38
C ASP A 146 -19.21 16.48 6.82
N ALA A 147 -18.09 15.74 6.87
CA ALA A 147 -18.06 14.34 6.48
C ALA A 147 -18.97 13.46 7.35
N ALA A 148 -19.03 13.73 8.66
CA ALA A 148 -19.93 13.05 9.57
C ALA A 148 -21.40 13.37 9.27
N ALA A 149 -21.72 14.64 9.01
CA ALA A 149 -23.06 15.08 8.61
C ALA A 149 -23.49 14.40 7.29
N LEU A 150 -22.63 14.38 6.28
CA LEU A 150 -22.91 13.76 4.99
C LEU A 150 -23.12 12.24 5.11
N THR A 151 -22.39 11.58 6.01
CA THR A 151 -22.59 10.15 6.30
C THR A 151 -23.95 9.90 6.95
N ALA A 152 -24.37 10.77 7.88
CA ALA A 152 -25.70 10.71 8.50
C ALA A 152 -26.82 10.94 7.48
N GLU A 153 -26.65 11.91 6.57
CA GLU A 153 -27.60 12.15 5.47
C GLU A 153 -27.73 10.93 4.55
N ARG A 154 -26.61 10.34 4.12
CA ARG A 154 -26.63 9.12 3.28
C ARG A 154 -27.33 7.96 3.98
N ALA A 155 -27.15 7.79 5.28
CA ALA A 155 -27.85 6.77 6.05
C ALA A 155 -29.37 7.04 6.11
N ALA A 156 -29.78 8.30 6.27
CA ALA A 156 -31.19 8.71 6.23
C ALA A 156 -31.81 8.45 4.86
N TYR A 157 -31.12 8.77 3.76
CA TYR A 157 -31.58 8.47 2.40
C TYR A 157 -31.70 6.96 2.16
N ALA A 158 -30.72 6.16 2.59
CA ALA A 158 -30.78 4.70 2.45
C ALA A 158 -31.98 4.11 3.22
N HIS A 159 -32.26 4.62 4.42
CA HIS A 159 -33.43 4.22 5.19
C HIS A 159 -34.73 4.61 4.47
N ALA A 160 -34.85 5.85 3.99
CA ALA A 160 -36.03 6.31 3.24
C ALA A 160 -36.30 5.44 2.01
N LEU A 161 -35.27 5.14 1.21
CA LEU A 161 -35.37 4.26 0.04
C LEU A 161 -35.79 2.84 0.42
N ALA A 162 -35.24 2.27 1.49
CA ALA A 162 -35.65 0.96 1.99
C ALA A 162 -37.13 0.94 2.43
N THR A 163 -37.60 2.05 3.00
CA THR A 163 -39.01 2.20 3.43
C THR A 163 -39.94 2.24 2.22
N VAL A 164 -39.59 3.00 1.17
CA VAL A 164 -40.34 3.06 -0.09
C VAL A 164 -40.37 1.69 -0.77
N ALA A 165 -39.22 1.01 -0.87
CA ALA A 165 -39.13 -0.33 -1.45
C ALA A 165 -39.96 -1.38 -0.68
N ALA A 166 -40.11 -1.22 0.64
CA ALA A 166 -40.96 -2.10 1.45
C ALA A 166 -42.46 -1.86 1.20
N ILE A 167 -42.87 -0.62 0.92
CA ILE A 167 -44.25 -0.27 0.59
C ILE A 167 -44.63 -0.78 -0.80
N GLU A 168 -43.70 -0.72 -1.77
CA GLU A 168 -43.94 -1.17 -3.14
C GLU A 168 -43.96 -2.69 -3.32
N ARG A 169 -43.58 -3.48 -2.30
CA ARG A 169 -43.57 -4.95 -2.38
C ARG A 169 -44.99 -5.49 -2.23
N PRO A 170 -45.63 -6.00 -3.31
CA PRO A 170 -46.96 -6.61 -3.18
C PRO A 170 -46.83 -7.89 -2.37
N ALA A 171 -47.74 -8.11 -1.42
CA ALA A 171 -47.87 -9.38 -0.71
C ALA A 171 -48.25 -10.47 -1.73
N VAL A 172 -47.26 -11.25 -2.17
CA VAL A 172 -47.49 -12.42 -3.03
C VAL A 172 -48.21 -13.49 -2.18
N PRO A 173 -49.44 -13.91 -2.52
CA PRO A 173 -50.06 -15.03 -1.85
C PRO A 173 -49.38 -16.33 -2.25
N ALA A 174 -49.06 -17.15 -1.26
CA ALA A 174 -48.48 -18.47 -1.43
C ALA A 174 -49.41 -19.39 -2.25
N ALA A 175 -48.89 -19.96 -3.34
CA ALA A 175 -49.55 -20.99 -4.13
C ALA A 175 -48.55 -22.14 -4.41
N PRO A 176 -49.05 -23.38 -4.64
CA PRO A 176 -48.41 -24.61 -4.19
C PRO A 176 -47.44 -25.20 -5.21
N VAL A 177 -46.62 -26.10 -4.66
CA VAL A 177 -45.58 -26.95 -5.26
C VAL A 177 -46.06 -27.65 -6.53
N THR A 178 -45.32 -27.47 -7.63
CA THR A 178 -45.42 -28.28 -8.86
C THR A 178 -44.10 -29.00 -9.13
N VAL A 179 -44.24 -30.30 -9.42
CA VAL A 179 -43.25 -31.36 -9.66
C VAL A 179 -42.26 -31.03 -10.79
N PRO A 180 -40.99 -31.50 -10.73
CA PRO A 180 -39.95 -31.11 -11.69
C PRO A 180 -40.10 -31.80 -13.05
N ALA A 181 -39.94 -31.01 -14.12
CA ALA A 181 -39.83 -31.48 -15.50
C ALA A 181 -38.38 -31.91 -15.83
N PRO A 182 -38.18 -32.84 -16.78
CA PRO A 182 -36.90 -33.51 -17.00
C PRO A 182 -35.87 -32.59 -17.66
N VAL A 183 -34.65 -32.67 -17.13
CA VAL A 183 -33.46 -31.96 -17.59
C VAL A 183 -33.08 -32.49 -18.98
N HIS A 184 -33.01 -31.60 -19.97
CA HIS A 184 -32.48 -31.91 -21.29
C HIS A 184 -31.00 -32.32 -21.20
N PRO A 185 -30.55 -33.35 -21.93
CA PRO A 185 -29.13 -33.68 -22.02
C PRO A 185 -28.38 -32.56 -22.73
N VAL A 186 -27.33 -32.06 -22.08
CA VAL A 186 -26.37 -31.11 -22.65
C VAL A 186 -25.69 -31.78 -23.83
N THR A 187 -25.87 -31.21 -25.02
CA THR A 187 -25.18 -31.60 -26.24
C THR A 187 -23.67 -31.46 -26.08
N GLU A 188 -22.98 -32.58 -25.94
CA GLU A 188 -21.54 -32.72 -26.18
C GLU A 188 -21.28 -32.51 -27.67
N GLY A 189 -20.77 -31.35 -28.09
CA GLY A 189 -20.55 -31.13 -29.53
C GLY A 189 -19.99 -29.80 -29.97
N GLU A 190 -19.79 -28.82 -29.10
CA GLU A 190 -19.09 -27.59 -29.48
C GLU A 190 -17.60 -27.76 -29.18
N ARG A 191 -16.76 -27.54 -30.21
CA ARG A 191 -15.30 -27.44 -30.08
C ARG A 191 -14.98 -26.34 -29.06
N ARG A 192 -14.88 -26.72 -27.78
CA ARG A 192 -14.34 -25.83 -26.75
C ARG A 192 -12.92 -25.46 -27.13
N ASP A 193 -12.67 -24.16 -27.13
CA ASP A 193 -11.34 -23.64 -27.42
C ASP A 193 -10.36 -24.27 -26.40
N LYS A 194 -9.24 -24.82 -26.87
CA LYS A 194 -8.24 -25.45 -25.98
C LYS A 194 -7.64 -24.45 -24.97
N ARG A 195 -7.87 -23.15 -25.19
CA ARG A 195 -7.48 -22.05 -24.31
C ARG A 195 -8.55 -21.68 -23.27
N GLU A 196 -9.71 -22.33 -23.28
CA GLU A 196 -10.79 -22.05 -22.34
C GLU A 196 -10.45 -22.61 -20.94
N ILE A 197 -10.05 -21.71 -20.04
CA ILE A 197 -9.75 -22.05 -18.65
C ILE A 197 -11.07 -22.06 -17.87
N THR A 198 -11.44 -23.22 -17.32
CA THR A 198 -12.64 -23.41 -16.49
C THR A 198 -12.26 -23.69 -15.03
N ALA A 199 -13.24 -23.64 -14.13
CA ALA A 199 -13.04 -23.91 -12.71
C ALA A 199 -12.48 -25.33 -12.43
N ASP A 200 -12.69 -26.26 -13.36
CA ASP A 200 -12.26 -27.66 -13.27
C ASP A 200 -10.90 -27.92 -13.96
N THR A 201 -10.32 -26.90 -14.60
CA THR A 201 -8.99 -27.01 -15.22
C THR A 201 -7.91 -27.13 -14.14
N LEU A 202 -6.95 -28.03 -14.31
CA LEU A 202 -5.80 -28.17 -13.41
C LEU A 202 -4.94 -26.90 -13.44
N LEU A 203 -4.35 -26.53 -12.29
CA LEU A 203 -3.52 -25.34 -12.19
C LEU A 203 -2.28 -25.40 -13.10
N SER A 204 -1.68 -26.58 -13.29
CA SER A 204 -0.55 -26.74 -14.21
C SER A 204 -0.92 -26.44 -15.66
N VAL A 205 -2.15 -26.80 -16.07
CA VAL A 205 -2.67 -26.59 -17.43
C VAL A 205 -3.04 -25.12 -17.61
N ALA A 206 -3.84 -24.56 -16.70
CA ALA A 206 -4.25 -23.16 -16.73
C ALA A 206 -3.04 -22.21 -16.64
N GLY A 207 -2.10 -22.52 -15.74
CA GLY A 207 -0.88 -21.75 -15.54
C GLY A 207 0.00 -21.71 -16.78
N LYS A 208 0.18 -22.84 -17.49
CA LYS A 208 0.92 -22.89 -18.76
C LYS A 208 0.27 -22.02 -19.83
N VAL A 209 -1.05 -22.12 -20.01
CA VAL A 209 -1.78 -21.30 -20.99
C VAL A 209 -1.57 -19.80 -20.72
N ILE A 210 -1.66 -19.37 -19.46
CA ILE A 210 -1.44 -17.95 -19.09
C ILE A 210 0.02 -17.53 -19.33
N LEU A 211 0.98 -18.39 -18.99
CA LEU A 211 2.40 -18.12 -19.17
C LEU A 211 2.78 -18.04 -20.66
N ASP A 212 2.22 -18.90 -21.50
CA ASP A 212 2.40 -18.90 -22.96
C ASP A 212 1.77 -17.66 -23.59
N LEU A 213 0.53 -17.32 -23.23
CA LEU A 213 -0.12 -16.08 -23.70
C LEU A 213 0.67 -14.83 -23.31
N ARG A 214 1.25 -14.80 -22.10
CA ARG A 214 2.09 -13.70 -21.64
C ARG A 214 3.39 -13.60 -22.45
N LYS A 215 3.96 -14.75 -22.84
CA LYS A 215 5.15 -14.82 -23.69
C LYS A 215 4.84 -14.35 -25.11
N GLU A 216 3.73 -14.82 -25.68
CA GLU A 216 3.23 -14.39 -27.00
C GLU A 216 2.96 -12.87 -27.04
N ALA A 217 2.26 -12.33 -26.04
CA ALA A 217 1.90 -10.91 -25.97
C ALA A 217 3.10 -9.96 -25.83
N LYS A 218 4.25 -10.49 -25.38
CA LYS A 218 5.47 -9.68 -25.19
C LYS A 218 6.39 -9.62 -26.41
N GLY A 219 6.18 -10.45 -27.44
CA GLY A 219 7.05 -10.51 -28.63
C GLY A 219 8.47 -11.02 -28.36
N GLU A 220 9.37 -10.94 -29.36
CA GLU A 220 10.81 -11.25 -29.19
C GLU A 220 11.46 -10.24 -28.22
N SER A 221 11.56 -10.60 -26.94
CA SER A 221 11.97 -9.68 -25.89
C SER A 221 13.48 -9.64 -25.65
N VAL A 222 13.95 -8.47 -25.22
CA VAL A 222 15.32 -8.12 -24.81
C VAL A 222 15.80 -9.05 -23.67
N LYS A 223 17.12 -9.37 -23.66
CA LYS A 223 17.91 -10.26 -22.77
C LYS A 223 17.57 -10.33 -21.25
N GLY A 224 16.69 -9.46 -20.72
CA GLY A 224 16.25 -9.45 -19.32
C GLY A 224 14.85 -10.02 -19.06
N ASP A 225 14.00 -10.13 -20.08
CA ASP A 225 12.61 -10.58 -19.93
C ASP A 225 12.47 -12.09 -19.75
N ASP A 226 13.34 -12.88 -20.40
CA ASP A 226 13.38 -14.35 -20.26
C ASP A 226 13.57 -14.77 -18.81
N ARG A 227 14.45 -14.07 -18.08
CA ARG A 227 14.73 -14.37 -16.67
C ARG A 227 13.49 -14.17 -15.79
N TYR A 228 12.60 -13.24 -16.13
CA TYR A 228 11.38 -13.03 -15.36
C TYR A 228 10.36 -14.14 -15.63
N GLN A 229 10.23 -14.57 -16.89
CA GLN A 229 9.37 -15.68 -17.26
C GLN A 229 9.80 -17.00 -16.60
N GLU A 230 11.09 -17.34 -16.66
CA GLU A 230 11.67 -18.51 -15.98
C GLU A 230 11.36 -18.51 -14.48
N ARG A 231 11.38 -17.32 -13.85
CA ARG A 231 11.06 -17.17 -12.42
C ARG A 231 9.60 -17.45 -12.13
N LEU A 232 8.68 -17.10 -13.02
CA LEU A 232 7.26 -17.41 -12.87
C LEU A 232 6.99 -18.90 -13.07
N GLU A 233 7.61 -19.52 -14.08
CA GLU A 233 7.53 -20.97 -14.31
C GLU A 233 8.07 -21.76 -13.10
N HIS A 234 9.23 -21.35 -12.58
CA HIS A 234 9.78 -21.96 -11.36
C HIS A 234 8.91 -21.73 -10.12
N ALA A 235 8.22 -20.59 -10.03
CA ALA A 235 7.30 -20.32 -8.92
C ALA A 235 6.02 -21.17 -9.01
N LEU A 236 5.48 -21.35 -10.22
CA LEU A 236 4.33 -22.23 -10.46
C LEU A 236 4.66 -23.68 -10.14
N ALA A 237 5.80 -24.18 -10.64
CA ALA A 237 6.27 -25.54 -10.34
C ALA A 237 6.49 -25.74 -8.83
N ALA A 238 7.06 -24.75 -8.16
CA ALA A 238 7.24 -24.77 -6.70
C ALA A 238 5.91 -24.81 -5.95
N PHE A 239 4.90 -24.07 -6.41
CA PHE A 239 3.59 -24.06 -5.78
C PHE A 239 2.89 -25.41 -5.92
N ILE A 240 2.94 -25.99 -7.12
CA ILE A 240 2.39 -27.33 -7.41
C ILE A 240 3.09 -28.41 -6.58
N ASP A 241 4.41 -28.34 -6.43
CA ASP A 241 5.20 -29.28 -5.62
C ASP A 241 4.82 -29.25 -4.12
N VAL A 242 4.37 -28.10 -3.62
CA VAL A 242 4.01 -27.93 -2.20
C VAL A 242 2.53 -28.22 -1.92
N ILE A 243 1.61 -27.76 -2.78
CA ILE A 243 0.17 -27.86 -2.54
C ILE A 243 -0.48 -29.01 -3.31
N GLY A 244 0.12 -29.43 -4.43
CA GLY A 244 -0.47 -30.37 -5.38
C GLY A 244 -1.02 -29.67 -6.63
N ASP A 245 -1.16 -30.44 -7.71
CA ASP A 245 -1.81 -30.00 -8.95
C ASP A 245 -3.27 -30.43 -8.93
N GLU A 246 -4.12 -29.48 -8.54
CA GLU A 246 -5.56 -29.67 -8.34
C GLU A 246 -6.34 -28.73 -9.29
N PRO A 247 -7.66 -28.92 -9.45
CA PRO A 247 -8.50 -28.00 -10.20
C PRO A 247 -8.52 -26.58 -9.62
N LEU A 248 -8.70 -25.54 -10.44
CA LEU A 248 -8.68 -24.15 -9.97
C LEU A 248 -9.65 -23.86 -8.80
N ARG A 249 -10.84 -24.49 -8.78
CA ARG A 249 -11.82 -24.35 -7.69
C ARG A 249 -11.36 -24.88 -6.33
N TYR A 250 -10.33 -25.73 -6.30
CA TYR A 250 -9.77 -26.29 -5.06
C TYR A 250 -8.98 -25.25 -4.28
N TYR A 251 -8.35 -24.29 -4.95
CA TYR A 251 -7.39 -23.39 -4.29
C TYR A 251 -8.08 -22.27 -3.50
N LEU A 252 -7.79 -22.23 -2.20
CA LEU A 252 -8.25 -21.19 -1.27
C LEU A 252 -7.07 -20.31 -0.82
N PRO A 253 -7.33 -19.12 -0.25
CA PRO A 253 -6.28 -18.27 0.35
C PRO A 253 -5.41 -19.02 1.37
N LEU A 254 -5.97 -20.01 2.06
CA LEU A 254 -5.25 -20.88 3.00
C LEU A 254 -4.07 -21.61 2.33
N HIS A 255 -4.23 -22.09 1.09
CA HIS A 255 -3.16 -22.78 0.37
C HIS A 255 -1.99 -21.85 0.01
N MET A 256 -2.24 -20.54 -0.18
CA MET A 256 -1.16 -19.54 -0.33
C MET A 256 -0.36 -19.37 0.95
N GLN A 257 -1.04 -19.38 2.09
CA GLN A 257 -0.40 -19.32 3.40
C GLN A 257 0.44 -20.57 3.68
N GLU A 258 -0.08 -21.76 3.37
CA GLU A 258 0.65 -23.03 3.47
C GLU A 258 1.90 -23.05 2.59
N PHE A 259 1.77 -22.63 1.33
CA PHE A 259 2.89 -22.52 0.41
C PHE A 259 4.00 -21.62 0.95
N ALA A 260 3.62 -20.44 1.43
CA ALA A 260 4.59 -19.50 1.96
C ALA A 260 5.22 -19.98 3.28
N ASN A 261 4.46 -20.66 4.14
CA ASN A 261 4.99 -21.30 5.35
C ASN A 261 6.01 -22.40 5.02
N ALA A 262 5.79 -23.17 3.95
CA ALA A 262 6.78 -24.14 3.46
C ALA A 262 8.04 -23.42 2.94
N MET A 263 7.87 -22.39 2.10
CA MET A 263 8.97 -21.60 1.55
C MET A 263 9.79 -20.86 2.62
N ALA A 264 9.17 -20.47 3.73
CA ALA A 264 9.84 -19.87 4.89
C ALA A 264 10.88 -20.79 5.54
N LYS A 265 10.67 -22.10 5.43
CA LYS A 265 11.53 -23.14 6.00
C LYS A 265 12.58 -23.62 5.00
N CYS A 266 12.47 -23.22 3.73
CA CYS A 266 13.43 -23.59 2.70
C CYS A 266 14.73 -22.76 2.79
N PRO A 267 15.90 -23.40 2.62
CA PRO A 267 17.19 -22.72 2.55
C PRO A 267 17.26 -21.69 1.42
N LYS A 268 17.78 -20.50 1.71
CA LYS A 268 17.87 -19.39 0.74
C LYS A 268 18.70 -19.71 -0.51
N ASN A 269 19.73 -20.55 -0.37
CA ASN A 269 20.64 -20.94 -1.45
C ASN A 269 20.62 -22.45 -1.69
N ARG A 270 19.44 -23.07 -1.80
CA ARG A 270 19.28 -24.53 -1.92
C ARG A 270 20.19 -25.22 -2.95
N ARG A 271 20.50 -24.57 -4.09
CA ARG A 271 21.41 -25.10 -5.11
C ARG A 271 22.87 -25.30 -4.64
N LYS A 272 23.31 -24.60 -3.59
CA LYS A 272 24.68 -24.68 -3.06
C LYS A 272 24.90 -25.90 -2.16
N TYR A 273 23.83 -26.57 -1.72
CA TYR A 273 23.88 -27.63 -0.74
C TYR A 273 23.58 -28.97 -1.41
N PRO A 274 24.58 -29.85 -1.61
CA PRO A 274 24.40 -31.12 -2.30
C PRO A 274 23.35 -32.03 -1.65
N GLN A 275 23.20 -31.96 -0.32
CA GLN A 275 22.22 -32.75 0.44
C GLN A 275 20.76 -32.43 0.09
N PHE A 276 20.49 -31.31 -0.57
CA PHE A 276 19.14 -30.92 -1.00
C PHE A 276 18.92 -31.11 -2.50
N ARG A 277 19.87 -31.71 -3.22
CA ARG A 277 19.74 -31.92 -4.66
C ARG A 277 18.72 -33.04 -4.93
N GLY A 278 17.71 -32.71 -5.73
CA GLY A 278 16.67 -33.67 -6.16
C GLY A 278 15.51 -33.84 -5.17
N LEU A 279 15.55 -33.19 -4.01
CA LEU A 279 14.43 -33.16 -3.07
C LEU A 279 13.36 -32.14 -3.52
N SER A 280 12.10 -32.45 -3.22
CA SER A 280 11.00 -31.48 -3.30
C SER A 280 11.18 -30.35 -2.29
N ILE A 281 10.46 -29.24 -2.48
CA ILE A 281 10.49 -28.07 -1.58
C ILE A 281 10.05 -28.46 -0.17
N LEU A 282 9.03 -29.30 -0.05
CA LEU A 282 8.56 -29.83 1.22
C LEU A 282 9.61 -30.73 1.90
N GLU A 283 10.22 -31.65 1.15
CA GLU A 283 11.28 -32.51 1.67
C GLU A 283 12.50 -31.69 2.09
N MET A 284 12.90 -30.68 1.31
CA MET A 284 13.98 -29.77 1.67
C MET A 284 13.68 -28.99 2.95
N ALA A 285 12.44 -28.50 3.11
CA ALA A 285 12.02 -27.79 4.32
C ALA A 285 12.08 -28.70 5.56
N LYS A 286 11.62 -29.95 5.44
CA LYS A 286 11.69 -30.96 6.50
C LYS A 286 13.14 -31.33 6.83
N ALA A 287 13.93 -31.69 5.82
CA ALA A 287 15.33 -32.05 5.97
C ALA A 287 16.16 -30.92 6.60
N ASN A 288 15.90 -29.65 6.25
CA ASN A 288 16.58 -28.51 6.85
C ASN A 288 16.20 -28.29 8.33
N ALA A 289 14.95 -28.58 8.70
CA ALA A 289 14.49 -28.48 10.08
C ALA A 289 15.07 -29.57 10.98
N GLU A 290 15.39 -30.74 10.42
CA GLU A 290 15.98 -31.88 11.13
C GLU A 290 17.51 -31.76 11.29
N LEU A 291 18.16 -30.82 10.60
CA LEU A 291 19.59 -30.57 10.78
C LEU A 291 19.89 -30.03 12.18
N LYS A 292 20.94 -30.57 12.81
CA LYS A 292 21.46 -30.07 14.10
C LYS A 292 21.75 -28.56 14.09
N LYS A 293 22.12 -28.02 12.92
CA LYS A 293 22.27 -26.58 12.67
C LYS A 293 21.50 -26.23 11.39
N PRO A 294 20.26 -25.75 11.49
CA PRO A 294 19.47 -25.38 10.32
C PRO A 294 20.15 -24.31 9.48
N ILE A 295 20.12 -24.47 8.16
CA ILE A 295 20.67 -23.50 7.22
C ILE A 295 19.73 -22.27 7.17
N PRO A 296 20.27 -21.03 7.12
CA PRO A 296 19.45 -19.83 7.05
C PRO A 296 18.42 -19.88 5.93
N THR A 297 17.16 -19.72 6.31
CA THR A 297 16.03 -19.71 5.41
C THR A 297 15.70 -18.28 4.98
N LEU A 298 14.67 -18.12 4.14
CA LEU A 298 14.16 -16.79 3.81
C LEU A 298 13.63 -16.12 5.10
N SER A 299 13.93 -14.83 5.28
CA SER A 299 13.46 -14.10 6.47
C SER A 299 11.94 -14.13 6.55
N THR A 300 11.38 -14.20 7.76
CA THR A 300 9.94 -14.11 8.01
C THR A 300 9.33 -12.85 7.39
N SER A 301 10.09 -11.77 7.23
CA SER A 301 9.69 -10.56 6.50
C SER A 301 9.51 -10.76 4.98
N ALA A 302 10.29 -11.65 4.35
CA ALA A 302 10.14 -12.00 2.93
C ALA A 302 8.96 -12.95 2.69
N VAL A 303 8.58 -13.73 3.70
CA VAL A 303 7.41 -14.61 3.70
C VAL A 303 6.14 -13.84 4.06
N GLY A 304 6.22 -12.91 5.01
CA GLY A 304 5.11 -12.03 5.40
C GLY A 304 4.63 -11.15 4.25
N SER A 305 5.52 -10.73 3.33
CA SER A 305 5.11 -10.07 2.09
C SER A 305 4.36 -10.97 1.10
N ILE A 306 4.37 -12.29 1.30
CA ILE A 306 3.65 -13.28 0.48
C ILE A 306 2.33 -13.70 1.17
N VAL A 307 2.31 -13.77 2.51
CA VAL A 307 1.17 -14.29 3.30
C VAL A 307 0.20 -13.23 3.81
N VAL A 308 0.66 -12.00 4.05
CA VAL A 308 -0.25 -10.94 4.53
C VAL A 308 -1.10 -10.47 3.36
N ASN A 309 -2.17 -11.22 3.13
CA ASN A 309 -3.25 -10.98 2.19
C ASN A 309 -4.59 -11.25 2.89
N ASP A 310 -4.75 -10.80 4.13
CA ASP A 310 -6.07 -10.33 4.54
C ASP A 310 -6.24 -8.91 4.04
N HIS A 311 -6.90 -8.85 2.87
CA HIS A 311 -7.43 -7.69 2.15
C HIS A 311 -6.55 -7.11 1.03
N GLY A 312 -6.53 -7.84 -0.09
CA GLY A 312 -6.73 -7.23 -1.41
C GLY A 312 -5.47 -6.87 -2.20
N ILE A 313 -4.90 -7.89 -2.83
CA ILE A 313 -4.21 -7.91 -4.14
C ILE A 313 -3.19 -6.78 -4.37
N GLY A 314 -1.92 -7.09 -4.11
CA GLY A 314 -0.75 -6.38 -4.62
C GLY A 314 0.36 -7.37 -5.03
N THR A 315 0.87 -7.20 -6.24
CA THR A 315 1.90 -8.01 -6.91
C THR A 315 3.30 -7.94 -6.25
N PRO A 316 4.12 -9.00 -6.30
CA PRO A 316 5.43 -9.03 -5.64
C PRO A 316 6.54 -8.35 -6.47
N TYR A 317 7.14 -7.29 -5.90
CA TYR A 317 8.43 -6.74 -6.36
C TYR A 317 9.59 -7.42 -5.61
N PHE A 318 10.27 -8.35 -6.28
CA PHE A 318 11.55 -8.89 -5.81
C PHE A 318 12.70 -7.96 -6.22
N ARG A 319 13.32 -7.31 -5.23
CA ARG A 319 14.56 -6.53 -5.40
C ARG A 319 15.76 -7.48 -5.49
N VAL A 320 16.42 -7.52 -6.64
CA VAL A 320 17.72 -8.16 -6.83
C VAL A 320 18.78 -7.28 -6.14
N LYS A 321 19.45 -7.80 -5.10
CA LYS A 321 20.67 -7.18 -4.55
C LYS A 321 21.85 -7.59 -5.45
N GLY A 322 22.53 -6.60 -6.02
CA GLY A 322 23.73 -6.77 -6.83
C GLY A 322 24.93 -7.28 -6.02
N THR A 323 25.76 -8.04 -6.71
CA THR A 323 27.15 -8.41 -6.35
C THR A 323 28.09 -7.20 -6.38
N PRO A 324 29.24 -7.27 -5.66
CA PRO A 324 30.25 -6.21 -5.60
C PRO A 324 31.37 -6.43 -6.63
N CYS A 325 31.90 -5.34 -7.19
CA CYS A 325 33.17 -5.15 -7.92
C CYS A 325 33.36 -3.61 -7.91
N LEU A 326 34.46 -2.95 -7.56
CA LEU A 326 35.87 -3.31 -7.40
C LEU A 326 36.50 -2.34 -6.38
N GLY A 327 37.48 -2.86 -5.65
CA GLY A 327 38.38 -2.20 -4.71
C GLY A 327 39.28 -3.26 -4.12
#